data_AF-A0A563F190-F1
#
_entry.id   AF-A0A563F190-F1
#
_cell.length_a   1.000
_cell.length_b   1.000
_cell.length_c   1.000
_cell.angle_alpha   90.00
_cell.angle_beta   90.00
_cell.angle_gamma   90.00
#
_symmetry.space_group_name_H-M   'P 1'
#
loop_
_entity.id
_entity.type
_entity.pdbx_description
1 polymer ?
#
loop_
_entity_poly.entity_id
_entity_poly.type
_entity_poly.pdbx_seq_one_letter_code
_entity_poly.pdbx_strand_id
1 'polypeptide(L)'
;MSRLQHMRLLLLALAIALSASTALSGEVTFEAAADPVWGKAECPAAGERPRSGGIPASFEAAWVLRCREEIRDIPGNGRWRVTVVERADTTAKALLRELRKPTEQPVAGMGCGPGFAPVPHFALVDRDGGVLVPTVPADWCDGGPADGVLPALESLPFRALSERLDEQMFSEATKFGCEDELADEFLTPRAPGPAETVWLRPAHLRVCEYVATSDGRGRFVSGRAVGRADDDRLADALENAGPALDCTARHTRFAVITSAEQRWTMTAELDGCRRVLRPSELLGQLDEAAVAMLAR
;
A
#
# COMPACT_ATOMS: atom_id res chain seq x y z
N MET A 1 -87.29 -6.87 -2.52
CA MET A 1 -88.16 -5.67 -2.48
C MET A 1 -87.62 -4.72 -1.42
N SER A 2 -87.45 -3.44 -1.81
CA SER A 2 -87.36 -2.21 -0.99
C SER A 2 -86.44 -2.18 0.25
N ARG A 3 -85.32 -1.44 0.29
CA ARG A 3 -85.19 0.03 0.42
C ARG A 3 -86.08 0.67 1.51
N LEU A 4 -85.37 1.28 2.49
CA LEU A 4 -85.68 2.41 3.39
C LEU A 4 -86.35 2.17 4.78
N GLN A 5 -85.85 2.96 5.75
CA GLN A 5 -86.19 3.13 7.19
C GLN A 5 -85.32 2.25 8.12
N HIS A 6 -84.39 2.75 8.94
CA HIS A 6 -84.52 3.68 10.08
C HIS A 6 -83.17 4.41 10.28
N MET A 7 -83.06 5.74 10.29
CA MET A 7 -83.55 6.72 11.26
C MET A 7 -82.73 6.78 12.58
N ARG A 8 -81.94 7.86 12.68
CA ARG A 8 -81.61 8.67 13.88
C ARG A 8 -81.00 7.96 15.10
N LEU A 9 -79.70 8.16 15.33
CA LEU A 9 -79.13 8.65 16.60
C LEU A 9 -77.60 8.74 16.46
N LEU A 10 -77.02 9.94 16.51
CA LEU A 10 -75.68 10.30 17.02
C LEU A 10 -75.24 11.65 16.44
N LEU A 11 -75.93 12.69 16.90
CA LEU A 11 -75.42 14.05 17.02
C LEU A 11 -74.89 14.14 18.46
N LEU A 12 -73.56 14.17 18.65
CA LEU A 12 -72.81 14.90 19.70
C LEU A 12 -71.37 14.37 19.76
N ALA A 13 -70.42 15.10 19.15
CA ALA A 13 -69.02 15.20 19.57
C ALA A 13 -68.35 16.30 18.73
N LEU A 14 -68.73 17.54 19.03
CA LEU A 14 -68.01 18.75 18.64
C LEU A 14 -66.93 18.99 19.70
N ALA A 15 -65.65 18.84 19.35
CA ALA A 15 -64.48 19.59 19.84
C ALA A 15 -63.19 18.79 19.67
N ILE A 16 -62.09 19.53 19.47
CA ILE A 16 -60.67 19.14 19.56
C ILE A 16 -60.03 18.76 18.22
N ALA A 17 -59.40 19.78 17.61
CA ALA A 17 -57.98 19.80 17.16
C ALA A 17 -57.81 20.53 15.80
N LEU A 18 -57.85 21.86 15.82
CA LEU A 18 -57.01 22.64 14.91
C LEU A 18 -55.57 22.58 15.48
N SER A 19 -54.86 21.49 15.22
CA SER A 19 -53.42 21.40 15.50
C SER A 19 -52.65 21.85 14.27
N ALA A 20 -51.83 22.89 14.47
CA ALA A 20 -51.02 23.58 13.49
C ALA A 20 -50.32 22.64 12.51
N SER A 21 -50.60 22.81 11.21
CA SER A 21 -49.69 22.42 10.15
C SER A 21 -48.50 23.40 10.15
N THR A 22 -47.62 23.30 11.14
CA THR A 22 -46.25 23.81 11.00
C THR A 22 -45.59 22.92 9.96
N ALA A 23 -45.67 23.35 8.70
CA ALA A 23 -44.81 22.84 7.65
C ALA A 23 -43.37 22.98 8.17
N LEU A 24 -42.70 21.85 8.40
CA LEU A 24 -41.25 21.81 8.42
C LEU A 24 -40.80 22.18 7.01
N SER A 25 -40.79 23.48 6.71
CA SER A 25 -39.89 24.04 5.72
C SER A 25 -38.50 23.87 6.30
N GLY A 26 -37.96 22.64 6.22
CA GLY A 26 -36.53 22.45 6.35
C GLY A 26 -35.90 23.26 5.23
N GLU A 27 -35.44 24.46 5.54
CA GLU A 27 -34.57 25.20 4.66
C GLU A 27 -33.36 24.29 4.41
N VAL A 28 -33.30 23.76 3.19
CA VAL A 28 -32.09 23.12 2.68
C VAL A 28 -31.07 24.26 2.62
N THR A 29 -30.27 24.37 3.67
CA THR A 29 -29.16 25.31 3.72
C THR A 29 -28.08 24.75 2.82
N PHE A 30 -27.95 25.34 1.64
CA PHE A 30 -26.83 25.06 0.76
C PHE A 30 -25.60 25.74 1.35
N GLU A 31 -24.59 24.95 1.71
CA GLU A 31 -23.30 25.48 2.11
C GLU A 31 -22.73 26.29 0.95
N ALA A 32 -22.25 27.51 1.25
CA ALA A 32 -21.64 28.37 0.24
C ALA A 32 -20.43 27.64 -0.36
N ALA A 33 -20.26 27.75 -1.68
CA ALA A 33 -19.11 27.16 -2.35
C ALA A 33 -17.81 27.71 -1.73
N ALA A 34 -16.90 26.81 -1.34
CA ALA A 34 -15.59 27.18 -0.81
C ALA A 34 -14.84 28.08 -1.80
N ASP A 35 -13.99 28.97 -1.29
CA ASP A 35 -13.13 29.80 -2.13
C ASP A 35 -12.25 28.95 -3.06
N PRO A 36 -11.96 29.43 -4.28
CA PRO A 36 -11.09 28.72 -5.20
C PRO A 36 -9.66 28.65 -4.65
N VAL A 37 -9.04 27.48 -4.78
CA VAL A 37 -7.63 27.27 -4.44
C VAL A 37 -6.82 27.11 -5.72
N TRP A 38 -6.01 28.12 -6.01
CA TRP A 38 -5.10 28.14 -7.14
C TRP A 38 -3.76 27.51 -6.77
N GLY A 39 -3.19 26.73 -7.68
CA GLY A 39 -1.99 25.94 -7.44
C GLY A 39 -1.07 25.81 -8.65
N LYS A 40 -0.36 24.68 -8.71
CA LYS A 40 0.52 24.29 -9.82
C LYS A 40 -0.01 23.03 -10.48
N ALA A 41 0.28 22.88 -11.76
CA ALA A 41 -0.08 21.68 -12.51
C ALA A 41 0.98 20.58 -12.30
N GLU A 42 1.12 20.14 -11.06
CA GLU A 42 2.10 19.15 -10.62
C GLU A 42 1.40 18.11 -9.75
N CYS A 43 1.91 16.89 -9.74
CA CYS A 43 1.47 15.89 -8.76
C CYS A 43 2.07 16.21 -7.39
N PRO A 44 1.29 16.11 -6.30
CA PRO A 44 1.82 16.29 -4.95
C PRO A 44 2.91 15.26 -4.66
N ALA A 45 3.81 15.59 -3.72
CA ALA A 45 4.74 14.61 -3.20
C ALA A 45 3.99 13.48 -2.47
N ALA A 46 4.61 12.30 -2.35
CA ALA A 46 4.01 11.18 -1.64
C ALA A 46 3.65 11.60 -0.20
N GLY A 47 2.39 11.37 0.20
CA GLY A 47 1.86 11.74 1.52
C GLY A 47 1.43 13.21 1.68
N GLU A 48 1.72 14.07 0.71
CA GLU A 48 1.23 15.45 0.71
C GLU A 48 -0.26 15.49 0.38
N ARG A 49 -1.03 16.28 1.15
CA ARG A 49 -2.44 16.55 0.89
C ARG A 49 -2.57 17.97 0.32
N PRO A 50 -2.68 18.12 -1.02
CA PRO A 50 -2.85 19.43 -1.60
C PRO A 50 -4.17 20.05 -1.13
N ARG A 51 -4.16 21.37 -0.91
CA ARG A 51 -5.40 22.11 -0.62
C ARG A 51 -6.31 22.08 -1.84
N SER A 52 -7.61 22.01 -1.61
CA SER A 52 -8.64 22.07 -2.65
C SER A 52 -9.64 23.19 -2.36
N GLY A 53 -10.32 23.68 -3.40
CA GLY A 53 -11.28 24.77 -3.30
C GLY A 53 -12.46 24.63 -4.26
N GLY A 54 -13.43 25.54 -4.14
CA GLY A 54 -14.58 25.56 -5.04
C GLY A 54 -14.19 25.96 -6.47
N ILE A 55 -15.08 25.66 -7.41
CA ILE A 55 -14.90 25.99 -8.83
C ILE A 55 -15.66 27.27 -9.15
N PRO A 56 -15.00 28.36 -9.58
CA PRO A 56 -15.70 29.56 -10.02
C PRO A 56 -16.71 29.25 -11.12
N ALA A 57 -17.87 29.91 -11.10
CA ALA A 57 -18.92 29.68 -12.09
C ALA A 57 -18.43 29.93 -13.54
N SER A 58 -17.52 30.90 -13.71
CA SER A 58 -16.91 31.27 -14.99
C SER A 58 -15.72 30.39 -15.39
N PHE A 59 -15.27 29.46 -14.54
CA PHE A 59 -14.11 28.63 -14.86
C PHE A 59 -14.41 27.69 -16.02
N GLU A 60 -13.51 27.68 -17.02
CA GLU A 60 -13.51 26.74 -18.13
C GLU A 60 -12.17 26.01 -18.17
N ALA A 61 -12.19 24.67 -18.13
CA ALA A 61 -10.98 23.90 -18.33
C ALA A 61 -10.55 23.95 -19.81
N ALA A 62 -9.26 24.12 -20.06
CA ALA A 62 -8.61 23.86 -21.33
C ALA A 62 -8.00 22.45 -21.37
N TRP A 63 -7.52 21.97 -20.22
CA TRP A 63 -7.01 20.61 -20.05
C TRP A 63 -7.06 20.17 -18.58
N VAL A 64 -6.88 18.88 -18.33
CA VAL A 64 -6.92 18.26 -17.00
C VAL A 64 -5.63 17.49 -16.75
N LEU A 65 -5.02 17.71 -15.59
CA LEU A 65 -3.93 16.90 -15.04
C LEU A 65 -4.55 15.80 -14.16
N ARG A 66 -4.08 14.55 -14.26
CA ARG A 66 -4.40 13.48 -13.31
C ARG A 66 -3.12 12.81 -12.84
N CYS A 67 -3.04 12.51 -11.55
CA CYS A 67 -1.96 11.75 -10.94
C CYS A 67 -2.53 10.40 -10.54
N ARG A 68 -2.22 9.38 -11.34
CA ARG A 68 -2.66 8.01 -11.11
C ARG A 68 -1.57 7.27 -10.36
N GLU A 69 -1.91 6.78 -9.17
CA GLU A 69 -1.02 5.89 -8.43
C GLU A 69 -1.28 4.45 -8.86
N GLU A 70 -0.21 3.69 -9.08
CA GLU A 70 -0.31 2.26 -9.32
C GLU A 70 0.85 1.50 -8.67
N ILE A 71 0.61 0.23 -8.40
CA ILE A 71 1.61 -0.66 -7.84
C ILE A 71 2.21 -1.46 -8.98
N ARG A 72 3.53 -1.36 -9.19
CA ARG A 72 4.24 -2.11 -10.24
C ARG A 72 5.34 -2.97 -9.64
N ASP A 73 5.47 -4.18 -10.16
CA ASP A 73 6.65 -5.01 -9.96
C ASP A 73 7.74 -4.57 -10.97
N ILE A 74 8.85 -4.03 -10.46
CA ILE A 74 10.00 -3.59 -11.25
C ILE A 74 11.08 -4.69 -11.14
N PRO A 75 11.45 -5.36 -12.25
CA PRO A 75 12.48 -6.40 -12.23
C PRO A 75 13.77 -5.93 -11.56
N GLY A 76 14.29 -6.71 -10.62
CA GLY A 76 15.50 -6.39 -9.85
C GLY A 76 15.34 -5.33 -8.75
N ASN A 77 14.18 -4.68 -8.66
CA ASN A 77 13.93 -3.59 -7.70
C ASN A 77 12.69 -3.85 -6.83
N GLY A 78 12.02 -4.99 -6.97
CA GLY A 78 10.83 -5.31 -6.18
C GLY A 78 9.59 -4.50 -6.59
N ARG A 79 8.66 -4.31 -5.65
CA ARG A 79 7.36 -3.70 -5.87
C ARG A 79 7.35 -2.24 -5.43
N TRP A 80 6.91 -1.36 -6.32
CA TRP A 80 6.93 0.09 -6.14
C TRP A 80 5.53 0.68 -6.25
N ARG A 81 5.27 1.72 -5.46
CA ARG A 81 4.23 2.70 -5.76
C ARG A 81 4.78 3.66 -6.81
N VAL A 82 4.09 3.75 -7.94
CA VAL A 82 4.44 4.56 -9.10
C VAL A 82 3.36 5.61 -9.31
N THR A 83 3.77 6.88 -9.40
CA THR A 83 2.87 7.96 -9.80
C THR A 83 3.03 8.22 -11.29
N VAL A 84 1.93 8.00 -12.04
CA VAL A 84 1.82 8.32 -13.46
C VAL A 84 1.14 9.68 -13.61
N VAL A 85 1.87 10.63 -14.16
CA VAL A 85 1.35 11.97 -14.47
C VAL A 85 0.69 11.92 -15.83
N GLU A 86 -0.59 12.22 -15.88
CA GLU A 86 -1.41 12.12 -17.09
C GLU A 86 -2.06 13.46 -17.43
N ARG A 87 -2.29 13.69 -18.73
CA ARG A 87 -2.97 14.88 -19.24
C ARG A 87 -4.05 14.53 -20.24
N ALA A 88 -5.21 15.18 -20.11
CA ALA A 88 -6.28 15.16 -21.09
C ALA A 88 -6.53 16.58 -21.63
N ASP A 89 -6.33 16.79 -22.93
CA ASP A 89 -6.62 18.07 -23.59
C ASP A 89 -8.09 18.13 -23.98
N THR A 90 -8.92 18.64 -23.08
CA THR A 90 -10.37 18.66 -23.22
C THR A 90 -10.98 19.72 -22.32
N THR A 91 -12.19 20.15 -22.68
CA THR A 91 -12.97 21.09 -21.87
C THR A 91 -13.52 20.50 -20.57
N ALA A 92 -13.45 19.17 -20.42
CA ALA A 92 -13.91 18.44 -19.23
C ALA A 92 -15.32 18.82 -18.77
N LYS A 93 -16.22 19.21 -19.70
CA LYS A 93 -17.57 19.72 -19.38
C LYS A 93 -18.39 18.79 -18.50
N ALA A 94 -18.31 17.48 -18.75
CA ALA A 94 -19.00 16.48 -17.93
C ALA A 94 -18.45 16.51 -16.49
N LEU A 95 -17.13 16.43 -16.33
CA LEU A 95 -16.49 16.48 -15.02
C LEU A 95 -16.80 17.79 -14.26
N LEU A 96 -16.69 18.94 -14.92
CA LEU A 96 -17.02 20.24 -14.31
C LEU A 96 -18.47 20.33 -13.82
N ARG A 97 -19.41 19.70 -14.52
CA ARG A 97 -20.81 19.63 -14.09
C ARG A 97 -20.96 18.81 -12.82
N GLU A 98 -20.26 17.67 -12.73
CA GLU A 98 -20.30 16.82 -11.54
C GLU A 98 -19.63 17.49 -10.33
N LEU A 99 -18.47 18.14 -10.53
CA LEU A 99 -17.74 18.82 -9.45
C LEU A 99 -18.43 20.07 -8.90
N ARG A 100 -19.37 20.65 -9.65
CA ARG A 100 -20.18 21.79 -9.22
C ARG A 100 -21.43 21.39 -8.46
N LYS A 101 -21.71 20.09 -8.33
CA LYS A 101 -22.81 19.62 -7.49
C LYS A 101 -22.50 19.93 -6.02
N PRO A 102 -23.53 20.18 -5.19
CA PRO A 102 -23.32 20.28 -3.75
C PRO A 102 -22.84 18.94 -3.18
N THR A 103 -22.06 19.00 -2.10
CA THR A 103 -21.84 17.83 -1.25
C THR A 103 -23.15 17.39 -0.63
N GLU A 104 -23.45 16.10 -0.68
CA GLU A 104 -24.60 15.51 -0.02
C GLU A 104 -24.34 15.39 1.49
N GLN A 105 -25.39 15.54 2.29
CA GLN A 105 -25.26 15.36 3.74
C GLN A 105 -25.40 13.87 4.10
N PRO A 106 -24.61 13.36 5.05
CA PRO A 106 -24.76 12.01 5.55
C PRO A 106 -26.17 11.72 6.06
N VAL A 107 -26.73 10.58 5.66
CA VAL A 107 -28.04 10.12 6.16
C VAL A 107 -27.84 9.40 7.49
N ALA A 108 -28.32 10.02 8.57
CA ALA A 108 -28.18 9.47 9.91
C ALA A 108 -28.71 8.02 10.03
N GLY A 109 -27.87 7.12 10.56
CA GLY A 109 -28.21 5.72 10.78
C GLY A 109 -28.09 4.83 9.55
N MET A 110 -27.70 5.36 8.39
CA MET A 110 -27.35 4.55 7.21
C MET A 110 -25.84 4.31 7.22
N GLY A 111 -25.44 3.06 7.44
CA GLY A 111 -24.03 2.69 7.40
C GLY A 111 -23.51 2.62 5.97
N CYS A 112 -22.28 3.10 5.77
CA CYS A 112 -21.58 2.96 4.50
C CYS A 112 -21.04 1.54 4.29
N GLY A 113 -21.17 1.06 3.05
CA GLY A 113 -20.47 -0.15 2.63
C GLY A 113 -18.95 0.08 2.58
N PRO A 114 -18.13 -0.98 2.63
CA PRO A 114 -16.65 -0.89 2.65
C PRO A 114 -16.02 -0.44 1.32
N GLY A 115 -16.79 0.12 0.39
CA GLY A 115 -16.36 0.45 -0.97
C GLY A 115 -15.95 1.91 -1.12
N PHE A 116 -14.80 2.31 -0.55
CA PHE A 116 -14.23 3.63 -0.86
C PHE A 116 -13.33 3.53 -2.08
N ALA A 117 -13.78 4.06 -3.22
CA ALA A 117 -12.91 4.23 -4.38
C ALA A 117 -12.07 5.50 -4.19
N PRO A 118 -10.73 5.40 -4.04
CA PRO A 118 -9.91 6.58 -3.88
C PRO A 118 -9.98 7.43 -5.15
N VAL A 119 -10.23 8.74 -4.98
CA VAL A 119 -10.16 9.68 -6.10
C VAL A 119 -8.70 10.02 -6.36
N PRO A 120 -8.16 9.74 -7.56
CA PRO A 120 -6.80 10.15 -7.88
C PRO A 120 -6.71 11.68 -7.80
N HIS A 121 -5.55 12.21 -7.41
CA HIS A 121 -5.36 13.66 -7.46
C HIS A 121 -5.52 14.15 -8.90
N PHE A 122 -6.22 15.27 -9.09
CA PHE A 122 -6.35 15.91 -10.40
C PHE A 122 -6.46 17.43 -10.24
N ALA A 123 -6.04 18.14 -11.28
CA ALA A 123 -6.13 19.59 -11.36
C ALA A 123 -6.73 20.02 -12.70
N LEU A 124 -7.50 21.09 -12.66
CA LEU A 124 -8.12 21.71 -13.83
C LEU A 124 -7.28 22.90 -14.26
N VAL A 125 -6.95 23.01 -15.53
CA VAL A 125 -6.14 24.11 -16.05
C VAL A 125 -6.91 24.87 -17.12
N ASP A 126 -7.04 26.19 -16.96
CA ASP A 126 -7.71 27.05 -17.93
C ASP A 126 -6.80 27.41 -19.13
N ARG A 127 -7.31 28.28 -20.03
CA ARG A 127 -6.57 28.72 -21.23
C ARG A 127 -5.40 29.66 -20.92
N ASP A 128 -5.45 30.36 -19.79
CA ASP A 128 -4.43 31.30 -19.35
C ASP A 128 -3.33 30.61 -18.52
N GLY A 129 -3.49 29.29 -18.28
CA GLY A 129 -2.58 28.48 -17.47
C GLY A 129 -2.88 28.53 -15.97
N GLY A 130 -4.02 29.11 -15.57
CA GLY A 130 -4.50 29.07 -14.20
C GLY A 130 -4.84 27.64 -13.79
N VAL A 131 -4.29 27.20 -12.65
CA VAL A 131 -4.46 25.82 -12.17
C VAL A 131 -5.32 25.81 -10.92
N LEU A 132 -6.44 25.12 -10.99
CA LEU A 132 -7.39 24.95 -9.90
C LEU A 132 -7.37 23.48 -9.42
N VAL A 133 -7.23 23.28 -8.11
CA VAL A 133 -7.42 21.96 -7.49
C VAL A 133 -8.84 21.92 -6.89
N PRO A 134 -9.80 21.27 -7.55
CA PRO A 134 -11.19 21.32 -7.12
C PRO A 134 -11.43 20.45 -5.89
N THR A 135 -12.25 20.92 -4.96
CA THR A 135 -12.87 20.06 -3.96
C THR A 135 -13.82 19.10 -4.66
N VAL A 136 -13.71 17.82 -4.32
CA VAL A 136 -14.62 16.79 -4.84
C VAL A 136 -15.86 16.76 -3.95
N PRO A 137 -17.07 16.97 -4.49
CA PRO A 137 -18.28 16.88 -3.69
C PRO A 137 -18.44 15.45 -3.19
N ALA A 138 -18.81 15.31 -1.92
CA ALA A 138 -19.05 14.00 -1.33
C ALA A 138 -20.48 13.51 -1.58
N ASP A 139 -20.64 12.20 -1.66
CA ASP A 139 -21.94 11.53 -1.63
C ASP A 139 -22.51 11.49 -0.19
N TRP A 140 -23.74 10.98 -0.05
CA TRP A 140 -24.38 10.78 1.25
C TRP A 140 -23.64 9.79 2.16
N CYS A 141 -22.58 9.12 1.67
CA CYS A 141 -21.93 8.01 2.33
C CYS A 141 -20.59 8.40 2.98
N ASP A 142 -20.64 9.32 3.96
CA ASP A 142 -19.52 9.68 4.83
C ASP A 142 -18.20 9.98 4.09
N GLY A 143 -18.27 10.66 2.94
CA GLY A 143 -17.11 11.27 2.29
C GLY A 143 -16.62 10.57 1.02
N GLY A 144 -17.34 9.60 0.47
CA GLY A 144 -17.12 9.08 -0.89
C GLY A 144 -17.31 10.17 -1.93
N PRO A 145 -16.68 10.09 -3.12
CA PRO A 145 -16.97 11.05 -4.20
C PRO A 145 -18.42 10.89 -4.68
N ALA A 146 -19.11 11.99 -4.96
CA ALA A 146 -20.42 11.95 -5.62
C ALA A 146 -20.36 11.07 -6.89
N ASP A 147 -21.36 10.20 -7.07
CA ASP A 147 -21.38 9.08 -8.04
C ASP A 147 -20.90 9.42 -9.47
N GLY A 148 -21.12 10.65 -9.94
CA GLY A 148 -20.76 11.07 -11.29
C GLY A 148 -19.30 11.49 -11.47
N VAL A 149 -18.57 11.81 -10.39
CA VAL A 149 -17.23 12.42 -10.48
C VAL A 149 -16.21 11.44 -11.07
N LEU A 150 -16.10 10.23 -10.52
CA LEU A 150 -15.14 9.23 -10.98
C LEU A 150 -15.41 8.79 -12.43
N PRO A 151 -16.64 8.40 -12.82
CA PRO A 151 -16.94 8.09 -14.22
C PRO A 151 -16.63 9.24 -15.19
N ALA A 152 -16.94 10.49 -14.81
CA ALA A 152 -16.66 11.64 -15.64
C ALA A 152 -15.14 11.88 -15.80
N LEU A 153 -14.35 11.70 -14.72
CA LEU A 153 -12.90 11.78 -14.76
C LEU A 153 -12.30 10.65 -15.62
N GLU A 154 -12.72 9.41 -15.43
CA GLU A 154 -12.21 8.25 -16.16
C GLU A 154 -12.52 8.28 -17.66
N SER A 155 -13.61 8.95 -18.06
CA SER A 155 -13.98 9.12 -19.47
C SER A 155 -13.07 10.06 -20.27
N LEU A 156 -12.20 10.84 -19.60
CA LEU A 156 -11.33 11.79 -20.28
C LEU A 156 -10.19 11.04 -21.03
N PRO A 157 -9.78 11.53 -22.21
CA PRO A 157 -8.74 10.88 -23.03
C PRO A 157 -7.34 11.20 -22.49
N PHE A 158 -7.00 10.61 -21.34
CA PHE A 158 -5.70 10.79 -20.71
C PHE A 158 -4.58 10.14 -21.51
N ARG A 159 -3.44 10.82 -21.59
CA ARG A 159 -2.15 10.25 -21.99
C ARG A 159 -1.13 10.46 -20.88
N ALA A 160 -0.22 9.50 -20.71
CA ALA A 160 0.91 9.66 -19.81
C ALA A 160 1.87 10.76 -20.33
N LEU A 161 2.33 11.59 -19.40
CA LEU A 161 3.37 12.60 -19.62
C LEU A 161 4.69 12.17 -19.00
N SER A 162 4.65 11.62 -17.79
CA SER A 162 5.83 11.17 -17.04
C SER A 162 5.44 10.16 -15.97
N GLU A 163 6.43 9.49 -15.42
CA GLU A 163 6.27 8.53 -14.33
C GLU A 163 7.35 8.79 -13.26
N ARG A 164 7.00 8.55 -12.00
CA ARG A 164 7.91 8.67 -10.86
C ARG A 164 7.76 7.45 -9.95
N LEU A 165 8.89 6.89 -9.52
CA LEU A 165 8.94 5.89 -8.46
C LEU A 165 8.88 6.64 -7.13
N ASP A 166 7.83 6.42 -6.34
CA ASP A 166 7.57 7.21 -5.14
C ASP A 166 8.07 6.50 -3.90
N GLU A 167 7.68 5.24 -3.73
CA GLU A 167 8.01 4.44 -2.56
C GLU A 167 8.18 2.98 -2.96
N GLN A 168 9.27 2.35 -2.52
CA GLN A 168 9.42 0.91 -2.61
C GLN A 168 8.56 0.28 -1.52
N MET A 169 7.50 -0.43 -1.91
CA MET A 169 6.59 -1.08 -0.96
C MET A 169 7.16 -2.41 -0.47
N PHE A 170 7.81 -3.15 -1.37
CA PHE A 170 8.46 -4.41 -1.07
C PHE A 170 9.74 -4.50 -1.88
N SER A 171 10.85 -4.77 -1.21
CA SER A 171 12.06 -5.14 -1.93
C SER A 171 11.98 -6.54 -2.51
N GLU A 172 12.93 -6.85 -3.40
CA GLU A 172 13.09 -8.22 -3.87
C GLU A 172 13.43 -9.18 -2.73
N ALA A 173 14.19 -8.71 -1.73
CA ALA A 173 14.49 -9.46 -0.51
C ALA A 173 13.20 -9.85 0.25
N THR A 174 12.26 -8.91 0.38
CA THR A 174 11.02 -9.13 1.13
C THR A 174 10.14 -10.22 0.49
N LYS A 175 10.18 -10.40 -0.84
CA LYS A 175 9.49 -11.52 -1.51
C LYS A 175 9.92 -12.87 -0.97
N PHE A 176 11.18 -12.98 -0.60
CA PHE A 176 11.75 -14.18 -0.01
C PHE A 176 11.72 -14.12 1.52
N GLY A 177 11.21 -13.06 2.13
CA GLY A 177 11.25 -12.83 3.58
C GLY A 177 12.68 -12.68 4.12
N CYS A 178 13.51 -12.00 3.33
CA CYS A 178 14.86 -11.55 3.63
C CYS A 178 14.87 -10.03 3.86
N GLU A 179 15.91 -9.51 4.50
CA GLU A 179 16.16 -8.08 4.62
C GLU A 179 17.01 -7.59 3.44
N ASP A 180 16.93 -6.31 3.06
CA ASP A 180 17.77 -5.77 1.98
C ASP A 180 19.24 -5.62 2.39
N GLU A 181 19.46 -5.31 3.67
CA GLU A 181 20.79 -5.11 4.22
C GLU A 181 20.87 -5.66 5.64
N LEU A 182 21.86 -6.52 5.91
CA LEU A 182 22.10 -7.10 7.23
C LEU A 182 23.50 -6.72 7.74
N ALA A 183 23.75 -6.75 9.05
CA ALA A 183 25.12 -6.68 9.56
C ALA A 183 25.90 -7.97 9.23
N ASP A 184 27.19 -7.85 8.89
CA ASP A 184 28.07 -9.01 8.77
C ASP A 184 28.54 -9.44 10.17
N GLU A 185 27.96 -10.53 10.67
CA GLU A 185 28.21 -11.04 12.02
C GLU A 185 29.62 -11.63 12.21
N PHE A 186 30.32 -11.98 11.13
CA PHE A 186 31.67 -12.56 11.21
C PHE A 186 32.77 -11.53 11.44
N LEU A 187 32.43 -10.23 11.43
CA LEU A 187 33.35 -9.17 11.84
C LEU A 187 33.57 -9.12 13.35
N THR A 188 32.66 -9.72 14.12
CA THR A 188 32.82 -9.90 15.56
C THR A 188 33.58 -11.20 15.82
N PRO A 189 34.68 -11.19 16.60
CA PRO A 189 35.37 -12.42 16.96
C PRO A 189 34.46 -13.39 17.72
N ARG A 190 34.39 -14.64 17.26
CA ARG A 190 33.63 -15.73 17.89
C ARG A 190 34.53 -16.95 18.07
N ALA A 191 34.23 -17.78 19.07
CA ALA A 191 34.99 -18.98 19.35
C ALA A 191 34.49 -20.16 18.48
N PRO A 192 35.38 -21.07 18.03
CA PRO A 192 34.96 -22.34 17.46
C PRO A 192 34.28 -23.21 18.52
N GLY A 193 33.28 -24.00 18.13
CA GLY A 193 32.52 -24.86 19.05
C GLY A 193 32.10 -26.21 18.45
N PRO A 194 31.81 -27.22 19.28
CA PRO A 194 31.40 -28.54 18.80
C PRO A 194 30.10 -28.47 18.01
N ALA A 195 29.81 -29.50 17.20
CA ALA A 195 28.50 -29.72 16.58
C ALA A 195 27.35 -29.61 17.62
N GLU A 196 26.23 -29.05 17.20
CA GLU A 196 25.07 -28.80 18.06
C GLU A 196 23.79 -29.13 17.29
N THR A 197 22.89 -29.88 17.92
CA THR A 197 21.54 -30.10 17.42
C THR A 197 20.72 -28.86 17.70
N VAL A 198 20.38 -28.11 16.66
CA VAL A 198 19.63 -26.85 16.75
C VAL A 198 18.20 -27.05 16.28
N TRP A 199 17.95 -28.02 15.39
CA TRP A 199 16.66 -28.32 14.79
C TRP A 199 15.99 -29.47 15.54
N LEU A 200 14.83 -29.19 16.14
CA LEU A 200 13.94 -30.27 16.61
C LEU A 200 13.27 -30.98 15.43
N ARG A 201 12.92 -30.21 14.39
CA ARG A 201 12.47 -30.63 13.04
C ARG A 201 12.69 -29.46 12.08
N PRO A 202 13.63 -29.54 11.14
CA PRO A 202 13.78 -28.50 10.13
C PRO A 202 12.58 -28.60 9.17
N ALA A 203 11.77 -27.56 9.11
CA ALA A 203 10.75 -27.44 8.09
C ALA A 203 10.81 -26.03 7.53
N HIS A 204 10.84 -25.95 6.20
CA HIS A 204 10.75 -24.69 5.47
C HIS A 204 11.95 -23.78 5.73
N LEU A 205 13.16 -24.30 5.50
CA LEU A 205 14.35 -23.48 5.54
C LEU A 205 14.32 -22.45 4.41
N ARG A 206 14.85 -21.28 4.72
CA ARG A 206 15.02 -20.18 3.78
C ARG A 206 16.46 -19.73 3.84
N VAL A 207 17.02 -19.49 2.67
CA VAL A 207 18.37 -18.98 2.51
C VAL A 207 18.30 -17.63 1.84
N CYS A 208 18.87 -16.62 2.50
CA CYS A 208 19.03 -15.27 1.99
C CYS A 208 20.54 -15.02 1.78
N GLU A 209 20.97 -14.77 0.56
CA GLU A 209 22.36 -14.51 0.22
C GLU A 209 22.66 -13.02 0.18
N TYR A 210 23.83 -12.65 0.69
CA TYR A 210 24.34 -11.29 0.72
C TYR A 210 25.78 -11.20 0.20
N VAL A 211 26.10 -10.09 -0.45
CA VAL A 211 27.48 -9.66 -0.72
C VAL A 211 27.94 -8.76 0.42
N ALA A 212 29.10 -9.06 1.01
CA ALA A 212 29.69 -8.25 2.06
C ALA A 212 30.21 -6.92 1.51
N THR A 213 29.97 -5.84 2.24
CA THR A 213 30.39 -4.47 1.91
C THR A 213 31.47 -3.99 2.87
N SER A 214 32.25 -2.98 2.47
CA SER A 214 33.41 -2.50 3.24
C SER A 214 33.05 -1.84 4.57
N ASP A 215 31.80 -1.40 4.75
CA ASP A 215 31.25 -0.84 5.99
C ASP A 215 30.76 -1.93 6.97
N GLY A 216 30.94 -3.21 6.62
CA GLY A 216 30.62 -4.34 7.49
C GLY A 216 29.15 -4.73 7.50
N ARG A 217 28.46 -4.48 6.38
CA ARG A 217 27.10 -4.93 6.13
C ARG A 217 27.12 -5.95 4.98
N GLY A 218 26.00 -6.60 4.77
CA GLY A 218 25.72 -7.40 3.57
C GLY A 218 24.58 -6.78 2.81
N ARG A 219 24.70 -6.71 1.48
CA ARG A 219 23.61 -6.31 0.57
C ARG A 219 22.98 -7.55 -0.05
N PHE A 220 21.65 -7.65 0.01
CA PHE A 220 20.90 -8.78 -0.52
C PHE A 220 21.21 -9.03 -2.00
N VAL A 221 21.42 -10.30 -2.35
CA VAL A 221 21.70 -10.78 -3.71
C VAL A 221 20.56 -11.67 -4.20
N SER A 222 20.18 -12.66 -3.40
CA SER A 222 19.15 -13.63 -3.76
C SER A 222 18.52 -14.27 -2.53
N GLY A 223 17.32 -14.80 -2.68
CA GLY A 223 16.62 -15.49 -1.61
C GLY A 223 15.90 -16.70 -2.18
N ARG A 224 15.76 -17.76 -1.39
CA ARG A 224 14.97 -18.93 -1.78
C ARG A 224 14.44 -19.70 -0.58
N ALA A 225 13.32 -20.38 -0.79
CA ALA A 225 12.94 -21.51 0.04
C ALA A 225 13.77 -22.72 -0.37
N VAL A 226 14.26 -23.48 0.61
CA VAL A 226 14.90 -24.76 0.37
C VAL A 226 13.80 -25.79 0.14
N GLY A 227 13.97 -26.66 -0.85
CA GLY A 227 12.98 -27.70 -1.15
C GLY A 227 12.96 -28.74 -0.03
N ARG A 228 11.81 -29.35 0.26
CA ARG A 228 11.68 -30.32 1.36
C ARG A 228 12.72 -31.45 1.36
N ALA A 229 13.14 -31.92 0.19
CA ALA A 229 14.17 -32.97 0.09
C ALA A 229 15.58 -32.47 0.45
N ASP A 230 15.83 -31.17 0.27
CA ASP A 230 17.11 -30.52 0.61
C ASP A 230 17.09 -29.94 2.04
N ASP A 231 15.91 -29.74 2.67
CA ASP A 231 15.76 -29.21 4.04
C ASP A 231 16.51 -30.09 5.05
N ASP A 232 16.21 -31.40 5.09
CA ASP A 232 16.83 -32.34 6.03
C ASP A 232 18.35 -32.41 5.82
N ARG A 233 18.79 -32.52 4.56
CA ARG A 233 20.21 -32.58 4.23
C ARG A 233 20.96 -31.31 4.62
N LEU A 234 20.37 -30.13 4.38
CA LEU A 234 20.99 -28.87 4.75
C LEU A 234 21.05 -28.73 6.28
N ALA A 235 19.96 -29.05 6.96
CA ALA A 235 19.91 -29.04 8.41
C ALA A 235 20.96 -29.95 9.03
N ASP A 236 21.04 -31.21 8.57
CA ASP A 236 22.04 -32.18 9.01
C ASP A 236 23.47 -31.63 8.81
N ALA A 237 23.75 -31.01 7.66
CA ALA A 237 25.07 -30.44 7.39
C ALA A 237 25.40 -29.27 8.33
N LEU A 238 24.42 -28.42 8.66
CA LEU A 238 24.60 -27.29 9.58
C LEU A 238 24.82 -27.75 11.03
N GLU A 239 24.08 -28.77 11.49
CA GLU A 239 24.20 -29.31 12.85
C GLU A 239 25.50 -30.06 13.06
N ASN A 240 25.88 -30.90 12.09
CA ASN A 240 27.06 -31.75 12.18
C ASN A 240 28.37 -31.03 11.79
N ALA A 241 28.32 -29.75 11.45
CA ALA A 241 29.51 -28.94 11.26
C ALA A 241 30.42 -29.02 12.50
N GLY A 242 31.64 -29.52 12.36
CA GLY A 242 32.59 -29.56 13.48
C GLY A 242 33.03 -28.15 13.89
N PRO A 243 33.88 -28.00 14.93
CA PRO A 243 34.47 -26.70 15.24
C PRO A 243 35.15 -26.05 14.03
N ALA A 244 34.97 -24.74 13.87
CA ALA A 244 35.65 -23.97 12.82
C ALA A 244 37.18 -24.13 12.90
N LEU A 245 37.83 -24.27 11.73
CA LEU A 245 39.28 -24.32 11.64
C LEU A 245 39.89 -22.92 11.79
N ASP A 246 41.16 -22.85 12.20
CA ASP A 246 41.91 -21.61 12.21
C ASP A 246 42.07 -21.08 10.79
N CYS A 247 41.36 -19.99 10.49
CA CYS A 247 41.34 -19.38 9.17
C CYS A 247 41.14 -17.87 9.29
N THR A 248 41.83 -17.11 8.43
CA THR A 248 41.82 -15.65 8.40
C THR A 248 41.37 -15.07 7.05
N ALA A 249 41.01 -15.93 6.10
CA ALA A 249 40.49 -15.51 4.81
C ALA A 249 39.14 -14.80 4.99
N ARG A 250 39.05 -13.53 4.57
CA ARG A 250 37.78 -12.82 4.58
C ARG A 250 36.85 -13.40 3.52
N HIS A 251 35.58 -13.58 3.89
CA HIS A 251 34.54 -13.90 2.95
C HIS A 251 34.12 -12.61 2.19
N THR A 252 33.59 -12.77 0.99
CA THR A 252 32.94 -11.70 0.21
C THR A 252 31.45 -11.93 0.07
N ARG A 253 30.98 -13.15 0.38
CA ARG A 253 29.56 -13.53 0.36
C ARG A 253 29.22 -14.33 1.61
N PHE A 254 28.02 -14.10 2.12
CA PHE A 254 27.47 -14.89 3.22
C PHE A 254 25.98 -15.14 3.00
N ALA A 255 25.46 -16.14 3.70
CA ALA A 255 24.05 -16.51 3.69
C ALA A 255 23.49 -16.45 5.10
N VAL A 256 22.21 -16.07 5.18
CA VAL A 256 21.41 -16.10 6.40
C VAL A 256 20.36 -17.19 6.20
N ILE A 257 20.37 -18.16 7.12
CA ILE A 257 19.48 -19.31 7.10
C ILE A 257 18.45 -19.13 8.21
N THR A 258 17.18 -19.11 7.83
CA THR A 258 16.07 -18.98 8.77
C THR A 258 15.10 -20.14 8.60
N SER A 259 14.36 -20.48 9.66
CA SER A 259 13.17 -21.32 9.55
C SER A 259 11.93 -20.46 9.70
N ALA A 260 10.93 -20.72 8.87
CA ALA A 260 9.63 -20.03 8.98
C ALA A 260 8.92 -20.33 10.31
N GLU A 261 9.21 -21.48 10.94
CA GLU A 261 8.53 -21.95 12.15
C GLU A 261 9.31 -21.61 13.42
N GLN A 262 10.64 -21.69 13.35
CA GLN A 262 11.51 -21.54 14.50
C GLN A 262 12.26 -20.22 14.37
N ARG A 263 12.09 -19.31 15.34
CA ARG A 263 12.63 -17.93 15.35
C ARG A 263 14.16 -17.86 15.51
N TRP A 264 14.89 -18.82 14.95
CA TRP A 264 16.33 -18.90 14.98
C TRP A 264 16.89 -18.49 13.62
N THR A 265 18.11 -17.98 13.65
CA THR A 265 18.87 -17.58 12.47
C THR A 265 20.27 -18.17 12.59
N MET A 266 20.80 -18.66 11.48
CA MET A 266 22.22 -18.99 11.33
C MET A 266 22.81 -18.13 10.23
N THR A 267 24.08 -17.77 10.36
CA THR A 267 24.79 -17.01 9.33
C THR A 267 25.97 -17.85 8.84
N ALA A 268 26.20 -17.94 7.53
CA ALA A 268 27.20 -18.83 6.95
C ALA A 268 28.04 -18.10 5.90
N GLU A 269 29.36 -18.19 5.98
CA GLU A 269 30.25 -17.71 4.90
C GLU A 269 30.15 -18.64 3.69
N LEU A 270 29.94 -18.08 2.50
CA LEU A 270 29.84 -18.86 1.26
C LEU A 270 31.19 -18.99 0.54
N ASP A 271 32.16 -18.19 0.94
CA ASP A 271 33.55 -18.23 0.52
C ASP A 271 34.47 -17.93 1.73
N GLY A 272 35.75 -17.64 1.49
CA GLY A 272 36.71 -17.42 2.58
C GLY A 272 36.88 -18.66 3.46
N CYS A 273 36.58 -18.52 4.75
CA CYS A 273 36.75 -19.60 5.74
C CYS A 273 35.58 -20.58 5.82
N ARG A 274 34.45 -20.31 5.15
CA ARG A 274 33.27 -21.21 5.11
C ARG A 274 32.77 -21.61 6.51
N ARG A 275 32.71 -20.63 7.41
CA ARG A 275 32.23 -20.84 8.78
C ARG A 275 30.72 -20.67 8.85
N VAL A 276 30.08 -21.32 9.81
CA VAL A 276 28.68 -21.07 10.19
C VAL A 276 28.63 -20.56 11.62
N LEU A 277 27.99 -19.41 11.82
CA LEU A 277 27.61 -18.86 13.12
C LEU A 277 26.25 -19.42 13.52
N ARG A 278 26.22 -20.08 14.68
CA ARG A 278 25.03 -20.70 15.25
C ARG A 278 24.31 -19.77 16.22
N PRO A 279 23.06 -20.09 16.63
CA PRO A 279 22.36 -19.33 17.67
C PRO A 279 23.09 -19.31 19.01
N SER A 280 23.96 -20.29 19.29
CA SER A 280 24.82 -20.34 20.47
C SER A 280 26.05 -19.42 20.40
N GLU A 281 26.21 -18.65 19.33
CA GLU A 281 27.32 -17.72 19.08
C GLU A 281 28.69 -18.40 18.91
N LEU A 282 28.68 -19.71 18.64
CA LEU A 282 29.84 -20.53 18.32
C LEU A 282 29.96 -20.77 16.81
N LEU A 283 31.20 -20.91 16.35
CA LEU A 283 31.52 -21.16 14.94
C LEU A 283 31.68 -22.65 14.65
N GLY A 284 30.94 -23.12 13.65
CA GLY A 284 31.13 -24.41 12.99
C GLY A 284 31.86 -24.29 11.65
N GLN A 285 32.45 -25.38 11.18
CA GLN A 285 33.08 -25.50 9.86
C GLN A 285 32.11 -26.15 8.87
N LEU A 286 31.75 -25.44 7.80
CA LEU A 286 31.00 -26.03 6.69
C LEU A 286 31.95 -26.75 5.73
N ASP A 287 31.48 -27.86 5.19
CA ASP A 287 32.12 -28.51 4.05
C ASP A 287 31.68 -27.88 2.71
N GLU A 288 32.31 -28.31 1.63
CA GLU A 288 32.02 -27.78 0.29
C GLU A 288 30.59 -28.10 -0.18
N ALA A 289 30.05 -29.26 0.20
CA ALA A 289 28.70 -29.66 -0.20
C ALA A 289 27.63 -28.78 0.46
N ALA A 290 27.78 -28.46 1.74
CA ALA A 290 26.92 -27.56 2.48
C ALA A 290 26.94 -26.15 1.88
N VAL A 291 28.14 -25.62 1.58
CA VAL A 291 28.30 -24.31 0.93
C VAL A 291 27.64 -24.30 -0.45
N ALA A 292 27.80 -25.36 -1.26
CA ALA A 292 27.14 -25.47 -2.56
C ALA A 292 25.62 -25.55 -2.47
N MET A 293 25.07 -26.11 -1.38
CA MET A 293 23.62 -26.07 -1.12
C MET A 293 23.14 -24.66 -0.77
N LEU A 294 23.99 -23.83 -0.16
CA LEU A 294 23.68 -22.46 0.24
C LEU A 294 23.84 -21.43 -0.90
N ALA A 295 24.86 -21.57 -1.75
CA ALA A 295 25.26 -20.58 -2.78
C ALA A 295 24.59 -20.77 -4.16
N ARG A 296 23.33 -21.21 -4.19
CA ARG A 296 22.57 -21.48 -5.44
C ARG A 296 21.94 -20.24 -6.05
#